data_AF-A0ABD6F1G0-F1
#
_entry.id   AF-A0ABD6F1G0-F1
#
_cell.length_a   1.000
_cell.length_b   1.000
_cell.length_c   1.000
_cell.angle_alpha   90.00
_cell.angle_beta   90.00
_cell.angle_gamma   90.00
#
_symmetry.space_group_name_H-M   'P 1'
#
loop_
_entity.id
_entity.type
_entity.pdbx_description
1 polymer ?
#
loop_
_entity_poly.entity_id
_entity_poly.type
_entity_poly.pdbx_seq_one_letter_code
_entity_poly.pdbx_strand_id
1 'polypeptide(L)'
;MELDMGRDHDNESKSRSRSRSHSHSLEARDGRSRSRYRTRSRSRSRSHDRDYYYERERHSRSRSDEESNSLRAYWKPVKDDPSNFEAWTQLLHYIEQLDETKAAREAYDEFLKRYPFCYGYWRKYAEFERRHKHYERSVKVYEYGVSAIQLSVDLWLHYIAFIREIVQHQENSIEKTRVLYNRALEACGLEFRSDKLWEEYISWELNNNEPNRVGLLYDQLLSIPTLMYSNHFGRYQAFVNSNEPDQVVNQEEYNEILKKAQEDLKKAQPTELYIEEEFIDESPPDCIPENGEEPPRKVIFRRKHSEDALRIMRQEIIERRRKKHVANEREVSRRWPFEENIKRSYFHVKPLETAQLRNWHDYLNFEIENGDTHRTIILFERCVIACAMYEEMWTKVGCSTFFADT
;
A
#
# COMPACT_ATOMS: atom_id res chain seq x y z
N MET A 1 -23.49 -19.18 53.05
CA MET A 1 -23.11 -17.99 53.83
C MET A 1 -22.82 -16.92 52.80
N GLU A 2 -23.89 -16.30 52.30
CA GLU A 2 -24.49 -15.04 52.80
C GLU A 2 -23.80 -13.85 52.11
N LEU A 3 -24.40 -13.24 51.08
CA LEU A 3 -25.59 -12.34 51.06
C LEU A 3 -25.27 -10.93 51.57
N ASP A 4 -25.34 -9.94 50.67
CA ASP A 4 -26.19 -8.73 50.75
C ASP A 4 -26.01 -7.98 49.40
N MET A 5 -26.98 -7.80 48.49
CA MET A 5 -28.27 -7.07 48.55
C MET A 5 -28.10 -5.64 49.14
N GLY A 6 -28.58 -4.55 48.55
CA GLY A 6 -29.40 -4.30 47.37
C GLY A 6 -29.98 -2.87 47.45
N ARG A 7 -30.73 -2.50 46.39
CA ARG A 7 -31.64 -1.34 46.17
C ARG A 7 -31.00 -0.09 45.55
N ASP A 8 -31.31 0.23 44.29
CA ASP A 8 -32.60 0.53 43.62
C ASP A 8 -33.27 1.82 44.13
N HIS A 9 -33.40 2.81 43.24
CA HIS A 9 -34.72 3.31 42.85
C HIS A 9 -34.69 4.08 41.52
N ASP A 10 -35.62 3.67 40.67
CA ASP A 10 -36.09 4.26 39.43
C ASP A 10 -36.54 5.73 39.56
N ASN A 11 -36.53 6.50 38.46
CA ASN A 11 -37.81 6.95 37.89
C ASN A 11 -37.72 7.52 36.47
N GLU A 12 -38.82 7.30 35.76
CA GLU A 12 -39.15 7.50 34.36
C GLU A 12 -39.14 8.93 33.81
N SER A 13 -38.79 9.00 32.52
CA SER A 13 -39.59 9.53 31.40
C SER A 13 -40.48 10.76 31.61
N LYS A 14 -40.24 11.81 30.80
CA LYS A 14 -41.28 12.38 29.91
C LYS A 14 -40.73 13.41 28.93
N SER A 15 -40.96 13.10 27.67
CA SER A 15 -40.95 13.96 26.50
C SER A 15 -41.94 15.12 26.61
N ARG A 16 -41.60 16.29 26.03
CA ARG A 16 -42.54 17.11 25.23
C ARG A 16 -41.84 18.24 24.50
N SER A 17 -41.97 18.14 23.18
CA SER A 17 -41.79 19.14 22.15
C SER A 17 -42.60 20.42 22.38
N ARG A 18 -42.06 21.56 21.91
CA ARG A 18 -42.84 22.64 21.29
C ARG A 18 -41.96 23.66 20.57
N SER A 19 -42.08 23.61 19.25
CA SER A 19 -41.72 24.64 18.28
C SER A 19 -42.53 25.92 18.51
N ARG A 20 -41.96 27.10 18.25
CA ARG A 20 -42.62 28.18 17.49
C ARG A 20 -41.67 29.34 17.17
N SER A 21 -41.61 29.60 15.87
CA SER A 21 -41.14 30.80 15.20
C SER A 21 -42.03 32.02 15.49
N HIS A 22 -41.46 33.22 15.56
CA HIS A 22 -41.86 34.34 14.70
C HIS A 22 -40.97 35.58 14.89
N SER A 23 -40.60 36.13 13.74
CA SER A 23 -40.12 37.47 13.46
C SER A 23 -41.03 38.57 14.00
N HIS A 24 -40.47 39.73 14.36
CA HIS A 24 -40.71 40.98 13.62
C HIS A 24 -39.82 42.12 14.11
N SER A 25 -39.61 43.03 13.17
CA SER A 25 -38.67 44.14 13.14
C SER A 25 -39.31 45.46 13.60
N LEU A 26 -38.43 46.44 13.86
CA LEU A 26 -38.58 47.90 13.71
C LEU A 26 -38.87 48.80 14.93
N GLU A 27 -37.96 49.79 15.06
CA GLU A 27 -38.17 51.23 15.35
C GLU A 27 -38.53 51.66 16.79
N ALA A 28 -38.08 52.78 17.37
CA ALA A 28 -37.19 53.87 16.98
C ALA A 28 -36.96 54.82 18.21
N ARG A 29 -35.94 55.69 18.12
CA ARG A 29 -35.73 56.99 18.83
C ARG A 29 -35.48 56.89 20.35
N ASP A 30 -34.76 57.78 21.02
CA ASP A 30 -34.23 59.13 20.78
C ASP A 30 -33.10 59.38 21.81
N GLY A 31 -32.23 60.38 21.60
CA GLY A 31 -31.33 60.80 22.70
C GLY A 31 -30.02 61.47 22.28
N ARG A 32 -30.12 62.72 21.81
CA ARG A 32 -28.98 63.60 21.53
C ARG A 32 -28.13 63.89 22.78
N SER A 33 -26.82 63.91 22.61
CA SER A 33 -25.98 64.96 23.21
C SER A 33 -24.78 65.29 22.32
N ARG A 34 -24.74 66.56 21.89
CA ARG A 34 -23.68 67.16 21.09
C ARG A 34 -22.55 67.60 22.03
N SER A 35 -21.31 67.27 21.69
CA SER A 35 -20.17 68.13 22.00
C SER A 35 -19.31 68.28 20.76
N ARG A 36 -19.24 69.50 20.24
CA ARG A 36 -18.38 69.91 19.14
C ARG A 36 -17.00 70.21 19.71
N TYR A 37 -15.93 69.58 19.19
CA TYR A 37 -14.67 70.28 19.03
C TYR A 37 -13.92 69.81 17.77
N ARG A 38 -13.77 70.78 16.85
CA ARG A 38 -12.66 71.00 15.93
C ARG A 38 -12.33 69.95 14.88
N THR A 39 -12.80 70.25 13.68
CA THR A 39 -12.16 69.92 12.40
C THR A 39 -10.67 70.25 12.44
N ARG A 40 -9.84 69.20 12.32
CA ARG A 40 -8.42 69.34 11.97
C ARG A 40 -8.15 68.42 10.79
N SER A 41 -8.12 69.02 9.61
CA SER A 41 -7.69 68.40 8.36
C SER A 41 -6.33 67.74 8.57
N ARG A 42 -6.28 66.41 8.64
CA ARG A 42 -5.05 65.62 8.62
C ARG A 42 -4.96 64.89 7.29
N SER A 43 -4.46 65.60 6.29
CA SER A 43 -3.79 65.04 5.11
C SER A 43 -2.43 64.45 5.51
N ARG A 44 -2.42 63.43 6.40
CA ARG A 44 -1.22 62.69 6.83
C ARG A 44 -1.54 61.23 7.15
N SER A 45 -2.08 60.50 6.18
CA SER A 45 -2.29 59.04 6.30
C SER A 45 -2.04 58.30 4.97
N ARG A 46 -1.21 58.85 4.08
CA ARG A 46 -0.78 58.15 2.84
C ARG A 46 0.71 57.82 2.80
N SER A 47 1.55 58.46 3.64
CA SER A 47 3.00 58.19 3.70
C SER A 47 3.31 56.99 4.58
N HIS A 48 2.76 56.95 5.81
CA HIS A 48 3.03 55.87 6.77
C HIS A 48 2.61 54.49 6.27
N ASP A 49 1.47 54.38 5.59
CA ASP A 49 1.08 53.12 4.93
C ASP A 49 2.07 52.77 3.81
N ARG A 50 2.48 53.76 3.00
CA ARG A 50 3.42 53.53 1.90
C ARG A 50 4.79 53.06 2.42
N ASP A 51 5.28 53.67 3.49
CA ASP A 51 6.56 53.32 4.13
C ASP A 51 6.51 51.91 4.75
N TYR A 52 5.40 51.53 5.41
CA TYR A 52 5.19 50.17 5.92
C TYR A 52 5.12 49.11 4.80
N TYR A 53 4.42 49.40 3.70
CA TYR A 53 4.39 48.52 2.52
C TYR A 53 5.77 48.37 1.88
N TYR A 54 6.56 49.46 1.77
CA TYR A 54 7.93 49.42 1.23
C TYR A 54 8.90 48.64 2.13
N GLU A 55 8.81 48.79 3.45
CA GLU A 55 9.64 48.03 4.40
C GLU A 55 9.30 46.54 4.36
N ARG A 56 8.01 46.18 4.27
CA ARG A 56 7.56 44.78 4.12
C ARG A 56 8.01 44.18 2.80
N GLU A 57 7.95 44.92 1.70
CA GLU A 57 8.49 44.47 0.40
C GLU A 57 10.01 44.32 0.45
N ARG A 58 10.74 45.22 1.11
CA ARG A 58 12.21 45.09 1.29
C ARG A 58 12.57 43.88 2.12
N HIS A 59 11.87 43.61 3.21
CA HIS A 59 12.11 42.41 4.03
C HIS A 59 11.77 41.13 3.27
N SER A 60 10.68 41.13 2.51
CA SER A 60 10.31 40.01 1.63
C SER A 60 11.36 39.75 0.55
N ARG A 61 11.89 40.82 -0.09
CA ARG A 61 12.96 40.73 -1.09
C ARG A 61 14.28 40.27 -0.47
N SER A 62 14.69 40.83 0.67
CA SER A 62 15.91 40.43 1.36
C SER A 62 15.88 38.96 1.75
N ARG A 63 14.72 38.46 2.24
CA ARG A 63 14.54 37.06 2.56
C ARG A 63 14.58 36.17 1.32
N SER A 64 13.95 36.59 0.22
CA SER A 64 14.01 35.88 -1.06
C SER A 64 15.44 35.83 -1.64
N ASP A 65 16.21 36.91 -1.49
CA ASP A 65 17.61 36.97 -1.92
C ASP A 65 18.51 36.07 -1.05
N GLU A 66 18.29 36.04 0.26
CA GLU A 66 18.97 35.12 1.19
C GLU A 66 18.63 33.65 0.92
N GLU A 67 17.36 33.32 0.66
CA GLU A 67 16.90 31.98 0.29
C GLU A 67 17.51 31.54 -1.05
N SER A 68 17.60 32.46 -2.05
CA SER A 68 18.24 32.21 -3.34
C SER A 68 19.74 32.00 -3.22
N ASN A 69 20.43 32.80 -2.41
CA ASN A 69 21.87 32.66 -2.16
C ASN A 69 22.19 31.36 -1.42
N SER A 70 21.36 31.00 -0.43
CA SER A 70 21.49 29.75 0.31
C SER A 70 21.25 28.54 -0.59
N LEU A 71 20.22 28.58 -1.44
CA LEU A 71 19.95 27.53 -2.42
C LEU A 71 21.15 27.32 -3.37
N ARG A 72 21.75 28.40 -3.87
CA ARG A 72 22.98 28.32 -4.67
C ARG A 72 24.15 27.67 -3.93
N ALA A 73 24.28 27.93 -2.63
CA ALA A 73 25.34 27.33 -1.81
C ALA A 73 25.17 25.80 -1.69
N TYR A 74 23.95 25.27 -1.59
CA TYR A 74 23.70 23.83 -1.57
C TYR A 74 23.85 23.17 -2.96
N TRP A 75 23.53 23.88 -4.04
CA TRP A 75 23.73 23.38 -5.40
C TRP A 75 25.20 23.30 -5.81
N LYS A 76 26.07 24.15 -5.24
CA LYS A 76 27.47 24.24 -5.64
C LYS A 76 28.23 22.91 -5.42
N PRO A 77 28.24 22.30 -4.22
CA PRO A 77 28.92 21.02 -3.99
C PRO A 77 28.44 19.90 -4.92
N VAL A 78 27.14 19.88 -5.22
CA VAL A 78 26.52 18.91 -6.14
C VAL A 78 26.96 19.12 -7.59
N LYS A 79 27.14 20.37 -8.02
CA LYS A 79 27.64 20.69 -9.36
C LYS A 79 29.13 20.44 -9.51
N ASP A 80 29.89 20.70 -8.45
CA ASP A 80 31.33 20.49 -8.40
C ASP A 80 31.66 18.98 -8.38
N ASP A 81 30.89 18.19 -7.62
CA ASP A 81 30.97 16.73 -7.61
C ASP A 81 29.57 16.07 -7.62
N PRO A 82 29.04 15.74 -8.81
CA PRO A 82 27.73 15.09 -8.94
C PRO A 82 27.66 13.68 -8.33
N SER A 83 28.79 13.05 -8.00
CA SER A 83 28.85 11.75 -7.35
C SER A 83 28.80 11.85 -5.82
N ASN A 84 28.90 13.06 -5.26
CA ASN A 84 28.84 13.27 -3.82
C ASN A 84 27.41 13.11 -3.29
N PHE A 85 27.09 11.89 -2.85
CA PHE A 85 25.77 11.55 -2.31
C PHE A 85 25.38 12.40 -1.10
N GLU A 86 26.33 12.71 -0.21
CA GLU A 86 26.06 13.51 0.99
C GLU A 86 25.68 14.96 0.64
N ALA A 87 26.32 15.54 -0.37
CA ALA A 87 25.94 16.85 -0.89
C ALA A 87 24.50 16.85 -1.43
N TRP A 88 24.10 15.80 -2.15
CA TRP A 88 22.72 15.63 -2.60
C TRP A 88 21.73 15.50 -1.43
N THR A 89 22.07 14.71 -0.41
CA THR A 89 21.17 14.54 0.75
C THR A 89 20.96 15.85 1.52
N GLN A 90 22.00 16.67 1.66
CA GLN A 90 21.91 18.00 2.27
C GLN A 90 21.07 18.97 1.42
N LEU A 91 21.27 18.97 0.09
CA LEU A 91 20.47 19.78 -0.83
C LEU A 91 18.98 19.42 -0.74
N LEU A 92 18.65 18.13 -0.80
CA LEU A 92 17.25 17.67 -0.73
C LEU A 92 16.63 17.99 0.64
N HIS A 93 17.38 17.83 1.73
CA HIS A 93 16.91 18.21 3.06
C HIS A 93 16.59 19.70 3.16
N TYR A 94 17.45 20.56 2.62
CA TYR A 94 17.21 22.01 2.58
C TYR A 94 15.98 22.36 1.72
N ILE A 95 15.82 21.72 0.57
CA ILE A 95 14.69 22.00 -0.33
C ILE A 95 13.35 21.54 0.26
N GLU A 96 13.34 20.44 1.02
CA GLU A 96 12.16 20.03 1.79
C GLU A 96 11.75 21.10 2.82
N GLN A 97 12.71 21.80 3.42
CA GLN A 97 12.44 22.91 4.36
C GLN A 97 12.00 24.19 3.66
N LEU A 98 12.53 24.45 2.45
CA LEU A 98 12.11 25.58 1.63
C LEU A 98 10.64 25.44 1.18
N ASP A 99 10.17 24.20 1.05
CA ASP A 99 8.78 23.84 0.66
C ASP A 99 8.35 24.51 -0.67
N GLU A 100 9.31 24.81 -1.55
CA GLU A 100 9.07 25.40 -2.86
C GLU A 100 9.00 24.32 -3.95
N THR A 101 7.81 24.17 -4.54
CA THR A 101 7.51 23.08 -5.48
C THR A 101 8.41 23.02 -6.71
N LYS A 102 8.82 24.15 -7.28
CA LYS A 102 9.68 24.17 -8.48
C LYS A 102 11.11 23.71 -8.15
N ALA A 103 11.69 24.25 -7.07
CA ALA A 103 13.02 23.87 -6.61
C ALA A 103 13.06 22.39 -6.18
N ALA A 104 12.00 21.91 -5.49
CA ALA A 104 11.84 20.50 -5.14
C ALA A 104 11.88 19.58 -6.35
N ARG A 105 11.08 19.89 -7.38
CA ARG A 105 11.05 19.09 -8.61
C ARG A 105 12.41 19.02 -9.28
N GLU A 106 13.08 20.16 -9.45
CA GLU A 106 14.39 20.22 -10.09
C GLU A 106 15.43 19.35 -9.34
N ALA A 107 15.50 19.49 -8.01
CA ALA A 107 16.48 18.72 -7.24
C ALA A 107 16.16 17.23 -7.17
N TYR A 108 14.90 16.86 -6.99
CA TYR A 108 14.49 15.45 -6.98
C TYR A 108 14.70 14.79 -8.34
N ASP A 109 14.32 15.45 -9.44
CA ASP A 109 14.49 14.92 -10.79
C ASP A 109 15.98 14.71 -11.12
N GLU A 110 16.84 15.68 -10.80
CA GLU A 110 18.29 15.54 -11.04
C GLU A 110 18.94 14.48 -10.16
N PHE A 111 18.56 14.40 -8.88
CA PHE A 111 19.05 13.37 -7.97
C PHE A 111 18.64 11.97 -8.42
N LEU A 112 17.37 11.76 -8.75
CA LEU A 112 16.83 10.43 -9.09
C LEU A 112 17.25 9.95 -10.49
N LYS A 113 17.58 10.87 -11.41
CA LYS A 113 18.29 10.51 -12.66
C LYS A 113 19.66 9.88 -12.37
N ARG A 114 20.34 10.32 -11.31
CA ARG A 114 21.66 9.81 -10.93
C ARG A 114 21.57 8.56 -10.04
N TYR A 115 20.65 8.56 -9.08
CA TYR A 115 20.47 7.50 -8.10
C TYR A 115 19.06 6.90 -8.19
N PRO A 116 18.71 6.25 -9.32
CA PRO A 116 17.36 5.75 -9.56
C PRO A 116 16.95 4.66 -8.56
N PHE A 117 17.90 3.93 -7.97
CA PHE A 117 17.64 2.83 -7.03
C PHE A 117 17.40 3.27 -5.57
N CYS A 118 17.39 4.57 -5.31
CA CYS A 118 17.08 5.14 -4.00
C CYS A 118 15.56 5.25 -3.75
N TYR A 119 14.86 4.13 -3.56
CA TYR A 119 13.39 4.09 -3.40
C TYR A 119 12.84 5.05 -2.31
N GLY A 120 13.60 5.24 -1.23
CA GLY A 120 13.22 6.15 -0.15
C GLY A 120 13.02 7.60 -0.61
N TYR A 121 13.74 8.03 -1.65
CA TYR A 121 13.63 9.38 -2.21
C TYR A 121 12.50 9.50 -3.23
N TRP A 122 12.21 8.43 -4.01
CA TRP A 122 10.97 8.35 -4.80
C TRP A 122 9.74 8.53 -3.91
N ARG A 123 9.71 7.83 -2.77
CA ARG A 123 8.64 7.95 -1.77
C ARG A 123 8.53 9.37 -1.23
N LYS A 124 9.64 9.97 -0.79
CA LYS A 124 9.65 11.35 -0.27
C LYS A 124 9.16 12.36 -1.31
N TYR A 125 9.58 12.22 -2.56
CA TYR A 125 9.17 13.11 -3.65
C TYR A 125 7.67 12.98 -3.94
N ALA A 126 7.14 11.76 -4.04
CA ALA A 126 5.72 11.55 -4.22
C ALA A 126 4.90 12.10 -3.04
N GLU A 127 5.37 11.89 -1.81
CA GLU A 127 4.74 12.44 -0.61
C GLU A 127 4.79 13.98 -0.57
N PHE A 128 5.89 14.59 -1.03
CA PHE A 128 6.00 16.04 -1.17
C PHE A 128 4.93 16.60 -2.11
N GLU A 129 4.75 16.00 -3.30
CA GLU A 129 3.69 16.40 -4.24
C GLU A 129 2.29 16.15 -3.66
N ARG A 130 2.10 15.04 -2.94
CA ARG A 130 0.85 14.72 -2.23
C ARG A 130 0.50 15.76 -1.17
N ARG A 131 1.47 16.20 -0.34
CA ARG A 131 1.26 17.27 0.68
C ARG A 131 0.78 18.57 0.05
N HIS A 132 1.24 18.88 -1.16
CA HIS A 132 0.82 20.03 -1.96
C HIS A 132 -0.48 19.80 -2.75
N LYS A 133 -1.14 18.66 -2.57
CA LYS A 133 -2.36 18.24 -3.29
C LYS A 133 -2.18 18.09 -4.80
N HIS A 134 -0.94 17.91 -5.26
CA HIS A 134 -0.63 17.62 -6.66
C HIS A 134 -0.71 16.11 -6.94
N TYR A 135 -1.90 15.53 -6.78
CA TYR A 135 -2.08 14.08 -6.83
C TYR A 135 -1.64 13.44 -8.16
N GLU A 136 -1.94 14.08 -9.30
CA GLU A 136 -1.50 13.59 -10.61
C GLU A 136 0.03 13.54 -10.76
N ARG A 137 0.74 14.49 -10.14
CA ARG A 137 2.21 14.50 -10.12
C ARG A 137 2.72 13.40 -9.20
N SER A 138 2.14 13.25 -8.01
CA SER A 138 2.45 12.15 -7.09
C SER A 138 2.32 10.78 -7.76
N VAL A 139 1.23 10.55 -8.52
CA VAL A 139 1.05 9.33 -9.34
C VAL A 139 2.21 9.16 -10.33
N LYS A 140 2.57 10.21 -11.08
CA LYS A 140 3.69 10.15 -12.05
C LYS A 140 5.03 9.83 -11.37
N VAL A 141 5.29 10.40 -10.20
CA VAL A 141 6.52 10.11 -9.44
C VAL A 141 6.54 8.64 -8.99
N TYR A 142 5.42 8.10 -8.50
CA TYR A 142 5.34 6.67 -8.19
C TYR A 142 5.53 5.78 -9.42
N GLU A 143 4.87 6.07 -10.54
CA GLU A 143 5.01 5.31 -11.79
C GLU A 143 6.46 5.30 -12.32
N TYR A 144 7.16 6.44 -12.26
CA TYR A 144 8.58 6.48 -12.58
C TYR A 144 9.43 5.70 -11.57
N GLY A 145 9.14 5.80 -10.29
CA GLY A 145 9.85 5.08 -9.25
C GLY A 145 9.73 3.56 -9.37
N VAL A 146 8.53 3.03 -9.59
CA VAL A 146 8.33 1.58 -9.77
C VAL A 146 8.87 1.08 -11.11
N SER A 147 8.91 1.94 -12.14
CA SER A 147 9.57 1.61 -13.40
C SER A 147 11.09 1.57 -13.26
N ALA A 148 11.67 2.44 -12.42
CA ALA A 148 13.10 2.47 -12.13
C ALA A 148 13.53 1.34 -11.18
N ILE A 149 12.67 0.92 -10.25
CA ILE A 149 12.95 -0.11 -9.24
C ILE A 149 11.77 -1.07 -9.11
N GLN A 150 11.59 -1.95 -10.09
CA GLN A 150 10.44 -2.85 -10.14
C GLN A 150 10.36 -3.78 -8.92
N LEU A 151 11.51 -4.18 -8.37
CA LEU A 151 11.59 -5.11 -7.23
C LEU A 151 11.45 -4.44 -5.85
N SER A 152 11.19 -3.13 -5.77
CA SER A 152 11.01 -2.46 -4.49
C SER A 152 9.61 -2.69 -3.92
N VAL A 153 9.46 -3.74 -3.11
CA VAL A 153 8.22 -4.10 -2.40
C VAL A 153 7.68 -2.91 -1.59
N ASP A 154 8.55 -2.20 -0.86
CA ASP A 154 8.14 -1.04 -0.06
C ASP A 154 7.59 0.10 -0.93
N LEU A 155 8.20 0.37 -2.09
CA LEU A 155 7.72 1.43 -2.97
C LEU A 155 6.33 1.11 -3.54
N TRP A 156 6.11 -0.14 -3.95
CA TRP A 156 4.79 -0.61 -4.37
C TRP A 156 3.74 -0.48 -3.27
N LEU A 157 4.06 -0.90 -2.04
CA LEU A 157 3.14 -0.76 -0.90
C LEU A 157 2.80 0.70 -0.60
N HIS A 158 3.77 1.61 -0.68
CA HIS A 158 3.50 3.04 -0.54
C HIS A 158 2.65 3.59 -1.69
N TYR A 159 2.88 3.13 -2.91
CA TYR A 159 2.08 3.53 -4.06
C TYR A 159 0.62 3.06 -3.93
N ILE A 160 0.42 1.79 -3.56
CA ILE A 160 -0.89 1.19 -3.33
C ILE A 160 -1.64 1.93 -2.22
N ALA A 161 -1.00 2.20 -1.08
CA ALA A 161 -1.60 2.96 0.01
C ALA A 161 -2.05 4.35 -0.45
N PHE A 162 -1.23 5.05 -1.24
CA PHE A 162 -1.57 6.34 -1.80
C PHE A 162 -2.74 6.27 -2.78
N ILE A 163 -2.75 5.28 -3.69
CA ILE A 163 -3.85 5.11 -4.65
C ILE A 163 -5.16 4.83 -3.92
N ARG A 164 -5.14 3.95 -2.92
CA ARG A 164 -6.32 3.65 -2.08
C ARG A 164 -6.90 4.91 -1.45
N GLU A 165 -6.06 5.78 -0.91
CA GLU A 165 -6.47 7.07 -0.32
C GLU A 165 -7.22 7.94 -1.35
N ILE A 166 -6.71 8.09 -2.58
CA ILE A 166 -7.28 9.01 -3.57
C ILE A 166 -8.46 8.43 -4.35
N VAL A 167 -8.59 7.09 -4.43
CA VAL A 167 -9.68 6.43 -5.16
C VAL A 167 -10.84 5.99 -4.27
N GLN A 168 -10.73 6.09 -2.93
CA GLN A 168 -11.72 5.55 -1.99
C GLN A 168 -13.18 6.00 -2.25
N HIS A 169 -13.38 7.20 -2.80
CA HIS A 169 -14.69 7.76 -3.12
C HIS A 169 -15.06 7.70 -4.60
N GLN A 170 -14.24 7.04 -5.42
CA GLN A 170 -14.50 6.90 -6.85
C GLN A 170 -15.25 5.60 -7.13
N GLU A 171 -16.03 5.59 -8.20
CA GLU A 171 -16.53 4.35 -8.78
C GLU A 171 -15.37 3.42 -9.15
N ASN A 172 -15.59 2.12 -8.97
CA ASN A 172 -14.60 1.06 -9.20
C ASN A 172 -13.30 1.21 -8.39
N SER A 173 -13.37 1.81 -7.19
CA SER A 173 -12.22 1.98 -6.28
C SER A 173 -11.52 0.65 -5.97
N ILE A 174 -12.31 -0.41 -5.76
CA ILE A 174 -11.83 -1.77 -5.53
C ILE A 174 -11.04 -2.26 -6.75
N GLU A 175 -11.60 -2.18 -7.96
CA GLU A 175 -10.94 -2.68 -9.17
C GLU A 175 -9.67 -1.89 -9.51
N LYS A 176 -9.69 -0.56 -9.37
CA LYS A 176 -8.49 0.28 -9.56
C LYS A 176 -7.36 -0.11 -8.61
N THR A 177 -7.70 -0.37 -7.35
CA THR A 177 -6.72 -0.81 -6.34
C THR A 177 -6.20 -2.22 -6.67
N ARG A 178 -7.09 -3.12 -7.08
CA ARG A 178 -6.77 -4.51 -7.44
C ARG A 178 -5.80 -4.59 -8.63
N VAL A 179 -6.05 -3.81 -9.68
CA VAL A 179 -5.14 -3.73 -10.83
C VAL A 179 -3.72 -3.36 -10.38
N LEU A 180 -3.60 -2.47 -9.39
CA LEU A 180 -2.29 -2.08 -8.88
C LEU A 180 -1.61 -3.16 -8.04
N TYR A 181 -2.36 -3.92 -7.23
CA TYR A 181 -1.83 -5.10 -6.56
C TYR A 181 -1.32 -6.16 -7.53
N ASN A 182 -2.08 -6.45 -8.59
CA ASN A 182 -1.66 -7.41 -9.61
C ASN A 182 -0.37 -6.96 -10.29
N ARG A 183 -0.26 -5.68 -10.66
CA ARG A 183 1.00 -5.11 -11.19
C ARG A 183 2.16 -5.25 -10.21
N ALA A 184 1.92 -5.03 -8.91
CA ALA A 184 2.95 -5.19 -7.89
C ALA A 184 3.40 -6.66 -7.75
N LEU A 185 2.47 -7.61 -7.80
CA LEU A 185 2.78 -9.05 -7.77
C LEU A 185 3.53 -9.51 -9.03
N GLU A 186 3.14 -9.02 -10.20
CA GLU A 186 3.87 -9.30 -11.45
C GLU A 186 5.30 -8.77 -11.39
N ALA A 187 5.50 -7.58 -10.83
CA ALA A 187 6.82 -6.97 -10.72
C ALA A 187 7.69 -7.63 -9.65
N CYS A 188 7.19 -7.82 -8.43
CA CYS A 188 8.01 -8.20 -7.27
C CYS A 188 7.45 -9.33 -6.40
N GLY A 189 6.40 -10.03 -6.85
CA GLY A 189 5.78 -11.12 -6.10
C GLY A 189 6.65 -12.37 -5.93
N LEU A 190 7.69 -12.53 -6.76
CA LEU A 190 8.68 -13.60 -6.65
C LEU A 190 9.95 -13.18 -5.87
N GLU A 191 10.00 -11.96 -5.35
CA GLU A 191 11.09 -11.52 -4.48
C GLU A 191 11.02 -12.28 -3.15
N PHE A 192 12.17 -12.74 -2.65
CA PHE A 192 12.22 -13.65 -1.49
C PHE A 192 11.66 -13.04 -0.20
N ARG A 193 11.67 -11.71 -0.07
CA ARG A 193 11.13 -10.93 1.06
C ARG A 193 9.86 -10.16 0.67
N SER A 194 9.13 -10.63 -0.35
CA SER A 194 7.83 -10.09 -0.78
C SER A 194 6.67 -10.40 0.17
N ASP A 195 6.92 -11.06 1.31
CA ASP A 195 5.90 -11.54 2.25
C ASP A 195 4.88 -10.44 2.60
N LYS A 196 5.35 -9.22 2.88
CA LYS A 196 4.50 -8.09 3.26
C LYS A 196 3.51 -7.69 2.16
N LEU A 197 3.89 -7.81 0.88
CA LEU A 197 2.99 -7.52 -0.25
C LEU A 197 1.87 -8.54 -0.32
N TRP A 198 2.21 -9.82 -0.23
CA TRP A 198 1.24 -10.92 -0.23
C TRP A 198 0.27 -10.83 0.95
N GLU A 199 0.80 -10.61 2.15
CA GLU A 199 -0.02 -10.49 3.37
C GLU A 199 -0.99 -9.30 3.29
N GLU A 200 -0.54 -8.16 2.79
CA GLU A 200 -1.36 -6.97 2.68
C GLU A 200 -2.44 -7.12 1.59
N TYR A 201 -2.11 -7.75 0.45
CA TYR A 201 -3.10 -8.00 -0.60
C TYR A 201 -4.16 -9.04 -0.18
N ILE A 202 -3.75 -10.12 0.48
CA ILE A 202 -4.67 -11.13 1.04
C ILE A 202 -5.58 -10.49 2.08
N SER A 203 -5.03 -9.69 3.00
CA SER A 203 -5.84 -8.98 4.00
C SER A 203 -6.81 -8.00 3.35
N TRP A 204 -6.41 -7.34 2.26
CA TRP A 204 -7.26 -6.41 1.54
C TRP A 204 -8.42 -7.13 0.84
N GLU A 205 -8.21 -8.25 0.12
CA GLU A 205 -9.31 -9.01 -0.49
C GLU A 205 -10.26 -9.61 0.58
N LEU A 206 -9.73 -10.07 1.72
CA LEU A 206 -10.55 -10.50 2.86
C LEU A 206 -11.45 -9.36 3.37
N ASN A 207 -10.91 -8.15 3.53
CA ASN A 207 -11.67 -6.98 3.96
C ASN A 207 -12.71 -6.52 2.93
N ASN A 208 -12.55 -6.90 1.66
CA ASN A 208 -13.54 -6.68 0.60
C ASN A 208 -14.50 -7.87 0.44
N ASN A 209 -14.48 -8.84 1.37
CA ASN A 209 -15.35 -10.02 1.38
C ASN A 209 -15.22 -10.90 0.12
N GLU A 210 -13.98 -11.06 -0.37
CA GLU A 210 -13.63 -11.84 -1.57
C GLU A 210 -12.80 -13.12 -1.24
N PRO A 211 -13.34 -14.09 -0.48
CA PRO A 211 -12.58 -15.27 -0.06
C PRO A 211 -12.14 -16.16 -1.24
N ASN A 212 -12.91 -16.20 -2.33
CA ASN A 212 -12.52 -16.94 -3.54
C ASN A 212 -11.21 -16.39 -4.13
N ARG A 213 -11.04 -15.07 -4.17
CA ARG A 213 -9.79 -14.44 -4.62
C ARG A 213 -8.64 -14.75 -3.68
N VAL A 214 -8.89 -14.75 -2.38
CA VAL A 214 -7.89 -15.11 -1.36
C VAL A 214 -7.42 -16.55 -1.55
N GLY A 215 -8.31 -17.49 -1.87
CA GLY A 215 -7.94 -18.86 -2.23
C GLY A 215 -6.97 -18.92 -3.42
N LEU A 216 -7.24 -18.16 -4.48
CA LEU A 216 -6.35 -18.07 -5.65
C LEU A 216 -4.99 -17.45 -5.32
N LEU A 217 -4.95 -16.42 -4.48
CA LEU A 217 -3.71 -15.80 -4.01
C LEU A 217 -2.85 -16.78 -3.21
N TYR A 218 -3.45 -17.55 -2.29
CA TYR A 218 -2.74 -18.60 -1.57
C TYR A 218 -2.23 -19.71 -2.50
N ASP A 219 -3.01 -20.09 -3.52
CA ASP A 219 -2.58 -21.10 -4.48
C ASP A 219 -1.32 -20.71 -5.27
N GLN A 220 -1.14 -19.42 -5.52
CA GLN A 220 0.10 -18.84 -6.06
C GLN A 220 1.20 -18.80 -4.99
N LEU A 221 0.96 -18.11 -3.87
CA LEU A 221 1.92 -17.86 -2.79
C LEU A 221 2.57 -19.14 -2.25
N LEU A 222 1.79 -20.22 -2.06
CA LEU A 222 2.30 -21.47 -1.49
C LEU A 222 3.31 -22.19 -2.39
N SER A 223 3.43 -21.76 -3.66
CA SER A 223 4.41 -22.27 -4.63
C SER A 223 5.62 -21.33 -4.82
N ILE A 224 5.67 -20.20 -4.11
CA ILE A 224 6.71 -19.18 -4.25
C ILE A 224 7.66 -19.24 -3.05
N PRO A 225 8.98 -19.38 -3.26
CA PRO A 225 9.95 -19.34 -2.17
C PRO A 225 10.02 -17.95 -1.55
N THR A 226 9.51 -17.80 -0.33
CA THR A 226 9.61 -16.58 0.46
C THR A 226 10.21 -16.84 1.84
N LEU A 227 10.63 -15.78 2.53
CA LEU A 227 11.20 -15.85 3.87
C LEU A 227 10.20 -16.45 4.87
N MET A 228 8.92 -16.10 4.77
CA MET A 228 7.87 -16.52 5.70
C MET A 228 7.00 -17.67 5.16
N TYR A 229 7.49 -18.48 4.21
CA TYR A 229 6.74 -19.56 3.54
C TYR A 229 5.96 -20.48 4.52
N SER A 230 6.55 -20.79 5.68
CA SER A 230 5.92 -21.63 6.71
C SER A 230 4.74 -20.93 7.41
N ASN A 231 4.90 -19.64 7.74
CA ASN A 231 3.82 -18.83 8.30
C ASN A 231 2.65 -18.68 7.31
N HIS A 232 2.95 -18.50 6.03
CA HIS A 232 1.92 -18.43 4.98
C HIS A 232 1.08 -19.70 4.92
N PHE A 233 1.70 -20.87 5.06
CA PHE A 233 0.96 -22.14 5.12
C PHE A 233 0.09 -22.25 6.38
N GLY A 234 0.60 -21.84 7.55
CA GLY A 234 -0.20 -21.78 8.78
C GLY A 234 -1.41 -20.84 8.65
N ARG A 235 -1.24 -19.68 8.01
CA ARG A 235 -2.34 -18.74 7.72
C ARG A 235 -3.34 -19.29 6.71
N TYR A 236 -2.87 -20.01 5.70
CA TYR A 236 -3.75 -20.73 4.77
C TYR A 236 -4.61 -21.77 5.50
N GLN A 237 -4.03 -22.55 6.41
CA GLN A 237 -4.79 -23.51 7.21
C GLN A 237 -5.87 -22.82 8.07
N ALA A 238 -5.54 -21.69 8.69
CA ALA A 238 -6.52 -20.88 9.42
C ALA A 238 -7.63 -20.36 8.49
N PHE A 239 -7.27 -19.86 7.31
CA PHE A 239 -8.23 -19.41 6.30
C PHE A 239 -9.20 -20.53 5.87
N VAL A 240 -8.70 -21.73 5.55
CA VAL A 240 -9.53 -22.90 5.20
C VAL A 240 -10.47 -23.28 6.35
N ASN A 241 -9.99 -23.20 7.60
CA ASN A 241 -10.78 -23.55 8.78
C ASN A 241 -11.84 -22.51 9.14
N SER A 242 -11.68 -21.25 8.71
CA SER A 242 -12.62 -20.17 9.00
C SER A 242 -13.64 -19.92 7.89
N ASN A 243 -13.55 -20.58 6.74
CA ASN A 243 -14.44 -20.38 5.60
C ASN A 243 -15.13 -21.70 5.19
N GLU A 244 -16.21 -21.57 4.43
CA GLU A 244 -16.86 -22.72 3.80
C GLU A 244 -16.05 -23.21 2.59
N PRO A 245 -16.00 -24.52 2.30
CA PRO A 245 -15.18 -25.07 1.22
C PRO A 245 -15.43 -24.46 -0.15
N ASP A 246 -16.68 -24.11 -0.49
CA ASP A 246 -17.08 -23.50 -1.76
C ASP A 246 -16.62 -22.04 -1.93
N GLN A 247 -16.17 -21.40 -0.84
CA GLN A 247 -15.59 -20.06 -0.85
C GLN A 247 -14.06 -20.07 -0.94
N VAL A 248 -13.43 -21.22 -0.73
CA VAL A 248 -11.98 -21.39 -0.62
C VAL A 248 -11.38 -21.91 -1.92
N VAL A 249 -12.10 -22.79 -2.61
CA VAL A 249 -11.64 -23.43 -3.86
C VAL A 249 -12.64 -23.16 -4.98
N ASN A 250 -12.18 -23.29 -6.23
CA ASN A 250 -13.05 -23.13 -7.39
C ASN A 250 -14.12 -24.23 -7.46
N GLN A 251 -15.15 -24.01 -8.28
CA GLN A 251 -16.31 -24.90 -8.38
C GLN A 251 -15.97 -26.32 -8.82
N GLU A 252 -14.99 -26.49 -9.72
CA GLU A 252 -14.58 -27.80 -10.23
C GLU A 252 -13.92 -28.62 -9.12
N GLU A 253 -12.94 -28.03 -8.44
CA GLU A 253 -12.26 -28.66 -7.31
C GLU A 253 -13.22 -28.94 -6.16
N TYR A 254 -14.11 -27.99 -5.85
CA TYR A 254 -15.13 -28.20 -4.83
C TYR A 254 -15.97 -29.44 -5.13
N ASN A 255 -16.42 -29.63 -6.38
CA ASN A 255 -17.24 -30.77 -6.77
C ASN A 255 -16.50 -32.11 -6.60
N GLU A 256 -15.20 -32.14 -6.91
CA GLU A 256 -14.36 -33.32 -6.68
C GLU A 256 -14.24 -33.66 -5.19
N ILE A 257 -13.93 -32.65 -4.38
CA ILE A 257 -13.76 -32.80 -2.93
C ILE A 257 -15.08 -33.20 -2.27
N LEU A 258 -16.18 -32.59 -2.71
CA LEU A 258 -17.52 -32.95 -2.26
C LEU A 258 -17.79 -34.42 -2.56
N LYS A 259 -17.63 -34.88 -3.82
CA LYS A 259 -17.85 -36.29 -4.20
C LYS A 259 -17.04 -37.24 -3.32
N LYS A 260 -15.76 -36.96 -3.09
CA LYS A 260 -14.90 -37.74 -2.19
C LYS A 260 -15.44 -37.77 -0.76
N ALA A 261 -15.84 -36.62 -0.22
CA ALA A 261 -16.44 -36.53 1.09
C ALA A 261 -17.75 -37.32 1.19
N GLN A 262 -18.59 -37.33 0.13
CA GLN A 262 -19.80 -38.15 0.10
C GLN A 262 -19.48 -39.65 0.16
N GLU A 263 -18.47 -40.10 -0.59
CA GLU A 263 -18.04 -41.50 -0.60
C GLU A 263 -17.49 -41.94 0.75
N ASP A 264 -16.73 -41.08 1.43
CA ASP A 264 -16.17 -41.38 2.75
C ASP A 264 -17.23 -41.33 3.86
N LEU A 265 -18.20 -40.41 3.78
CA LEU A 265 -19.32 -40.35 4.72
C LEU A 265 -20.28 -41.52 4.56
N LYS A 266 -20.61 -41.92 3.33
CA LYS A 266 -21.48 -43.10 3.08
C LYS A 266 -20.93 -44.39 3.70
N LYS A 267 -19.60 -44.51 3.83
CA LYS A 267 -18.96 -45.64 4.53
C LYS A 267 -19.17 -45.60 6.05
N ALA A 268 -19.33 -44.40 6.63
CA ALA A 268 -19.50 -44.18 8.06
C ALA A 268 -20.98 -44.17 8.49
N GLN A 269 -21.84 -43.38 7.81
CA GLN A 269 -23.29 -43.28 7.98
C GLN A 269 -23.91 -42.37 6.89
N PRO A 270 -25.17 -42.60 6.44
CA PRO A 270 -25.84 -41.68 5.53
C PRO A 270 -26.25 -40.41 6.28
N THR A 271 -25.52 -39.31 6.06
CA THR A 271 -25.80 -37.99 6.64
C THR A 271 -25.91 -36.96 5.53
N GLU A 272 -26.80 -35.98 5.71
CA GLU A 272 -26.93 -34.83 4.81
C GLU A 272 -25.64 -33.98 4.85
N LEU A 273 -25.05 -33.71 3.69
CA LEU A 273 -23.71 -33.11 3.59
C LEU A 273 -23.70 -31.61 3.84
N TYR A 274 -24.74 -30.93 3.36
CA TYR A 274 -24.93 -29.50 3.51
C TYR A 274 -26.41 -29.17 3.44
N ILE A 275 -26.76 -28.04 4.02
CA ILE A 275 -28.04 -27.35 3.79
C ILE A 275 -27.78 -26.08 2.99
N GLU A 276 -28.73 -25.68 2.14
CA GLU A 276 -28.69 -24.38 1.48
C GLU A 276 -29.44 -23.38 2.38
N GLU A 277 -28.73 -22.38 2.88
CA GLU A 277 -29.30 -21.29 3.68
C GLU A 277 -29.44 -20.03 2.80
N GLU A 278 -30.59 -19.37 2.89
CA GLU A 278 -30.81 -18.06 2.29
C GLU A 278 -30.09 -16.99 3.09
N PHE A 279 -29.22 -16.24 2.42
CA PHE A 279 -28.53 -15.10 2.98
C PHE A 279 -28.97 -13.83 2.26
N ILE A 280 -29.31 -12.79 3.03
CA ILE A 280 -29.63 -11.48 2.48
C ILE A 280 -28.31 -10.75 2.24
N ASP A 281 -28.01 -10.43 0.99
CA ASP A 281 -26.89 -9.57 0.63
C ASP A 281 -27.23 -8.13 1.04
N GLU A 282 -26.54 -7.63 2.08
CA GLU A 282 -26.69 -6.26 2.58
C GLU A 282 -25.96 -5.22 1.71
N SER A 283 -25.35 -5.65 0.60
CA SER A 283 -24.77 -4.72 -0.38
C SER A 283 -25.84 -3.77 -0.93
N PRO A 284 -25.45 -2.54 -1.33
CA PRO A 284 -26.37 -1.58 -1.92
C PRO A 284 -27.14 -2.22 -3.10
N PRO A 285 -28.46 -1.96 -3.22
CA PRO A 285 -29.25 -2.53 -4.28
C PRO A 285 -28.74 -2.08 -5.66
N ASP A 286 -28.72 -3.00 -6.63
CA ASP A 286 -28.27 -2.76 -8.00
C ASP A 286 -29.12 -1.69 -8.73
N CYS A 287 -30.35 -1.46 -8.27
CA CYS A 287 -31.24 -0.41 -8.75
C CYS A 287 -32.05 0.21 -7.60
N ILE A 288 -32.17 1.53 -7.60
CA ILE A 288 -33.12 2.26 -6.74
C ILE A 288 -34.35 2.55 -7.58
N PRO A 289 -35.51 1.94 -7.30
CA PRO A 289 -36.72 2.19 -8.06
C PRO A 289 -37.16 3.67 -7.99
N GLU A 290 -37.34 4.34 -9.13
CA GLU A 290 -37.76 5.77 -9.20
C GLU A 290 -39.15 6.03 -8.59
N ASN A 291 -39.97 4.98 -8.48
CA ASN A 291 -41.32 4.98 -7.93
C ASN A 291 -41.37 4.93 -6.38
N GLY A 292 -40.22 4.89 -5.69
CA GLY A 292 -40.17 4.90 -4.21
C GLY A 292 -40.51 3.55 -3.56
N GLU A 293 -40.53 2.47 -4.34
CA GLU A 293 -40.64 1.10 -3.83
C GLU A 293 -39.32 0.67 -3.16
N GLU A 294 -39.41 -0.14 -2.09
CA GLU A 294 -38.21 -0.76 -1.50
C GLU A 294 -37.52 -1.63 -2.55
N PRO A 295 -36.21 -1.44 -2.80
CA PRO A 295 -35.47 -2.27 -3.73
C PRO A 295 -35.57 -3.75 -3.35
N PRO A 296 -35.73 -4.67 -4.32
CA PRO A 296 -35.78 -6.10 -4.02
C PRO A 296 -34.49 -6.53 -3.30
N ARG A 297 -34.65 -7.20 -2.15
CA ARG A 297 -33.52 -7.73 -1.40
C ARG A 297 -32.83 -8.81 -2.24
N LYS A 298 -31.52 -8.69 -2.39
CA LYS A 298 -30.71 -9.68 -3.10
C LYS A 298 -30.50 -10.88 -2.18
N VAL A 299 -31.15 -12.00 -2.50
CA VAL A 299 -31.03 -13.25 -1.76
C VAL A 299 -29.97 -14.12 -2.44
N ILE A 300 -29.00 -14.59 -1.65
CA ILE A 300 -27.94 -15.48 -2.08
C ILE A 300 -28.09 -16.79 -1.32
N PHE A 301 -28.11 -17.91 -2.04
CA PHE A 301 -28.09 -19.23 -1.42
C PHE A 301 -26.64 -19.63 -1.13
N ARG A 302 -26.33 -19.92 0.12
CA ARG A 302 -25.00 -20.40 0.53
C ARG A 302 -25.11 -21.80 1.09
N ARG A 303 -24.12 -22.63 0.80
CA ARG A 303 -24.04 -23.96 1.39
C ARG A 303 -23.45 -23.87 2.79
N LYS A 304 -24.07 -24.58 3.71
CA LYS A 304 -23.54 -24.78 5.06
C LYS A 304 -23.37 -26.25 5.28
N HIS A 305 -22.11 -26.66 5.32
CA HIS A 305 -21.76 -28.07 5.43
C HIS A 305 -21.93 -28.57 6.86
N SER A 306 -22.26 -29.85 7.01
CA SER A 306 -22.24 -30.48 8.34
C SER A 306 -20.82 -30.56 8.89
N GLU A 307 -20.66 -30.62 10.21
CA GLU A 307 -19.33 -30.67 10.86
C GLU A 307 -18.46 -31.83 10.35
N ASP A 308 -19.07 -32.99 10.11
CA ASP A 308 -18.37 -34.15 9.54
C ASP A 308 -17.93 -33.90 8.09
N ALA A 309 -18.77 -33.26 7.28
CA ALA A 309 -18.41 -32.88 5.91
C ALA A 309 -17.29 -31.81 5.92
N LEU A 310 -17.40 -30.78 6.76
CA LEU A 310 -16.38 -29.75 6.92
C LEU A 310 -15.03 -30.35 7.28
N ARG A 311 -14.98 -31.28 8.24
CA ARG A 311 -13.74 -31.94 8.66
C ARG A 311 -13.06 -32.64 7.48
N ILE A 312 -13.80 -33.42 6.70
CA ILE A 312 -13.25 -34.17 5.56
C ILE A 312 -12.82 -33.23 4.44
N MET A 313 -13.67 -32.27 4.08
CA MET A 313 -13.40 -31.35 2.97
C MET A 313 -12.23 -30.43 3.27
N ARG A 314 -12.16 -29.84 4.47
CA ARG A 314 -11.03 -28.98 4.89
C ARG A 314 -9.72 -29.76 4.93
N GLN A 315 -9.73 -30.99 5.43
CA GLN A 315 -8.55 -31.86 5.44
C GLN A 315 -8.06 -32.12 4.00
N GLU A 316 -8.97 -32.42 3.07
CA GLU A 316 -8.62 -32.64 1.67
C GLU A 316 -8.04 -31.38 1.01
N ILE A 317 -8.66 -30.21 1.22
CA ILE A 317 -8.18 -28.92 0.70
C ILE A 317 -6.75 -28.65 1.19
N ILE A 318 -6.51 -28.79 2.50
CA ILE A 318 -5.20 -28.58 3.12
C ILE A 318 -4.17 -29.58 2.57
N GLU A 319 -4.52 -30.85 2.44
CA GLU A 319 -3.59 -31.88 1.97
C GLU A 319 -3.18 -31.69 0.51
N ARG A 320 -4.09 -31.24 -0.35
CA ARG A 320 -3.77 -30.85 -1.73
C ARG A 320 -2.70 -29.75 -1.77
N ARG A 321 -2.80 -28.73 -0.90
CA ARG A 321 -1.82 -27.62 -0.84
C ARG A 321 -0.56 -27.96 -0.04
N ARG A 322 -0.61 -28.92 0.89
CA ARG A 322 0.56 -29.42 1.62
C ARG A 322 1.65 -29.90 0.66
N LYS A 323 1.27 -30.58 -0.43
CA LYS A 323 2.23 -31.03 -1.45
C LYS A 323 2.99 -29.86 -2.09
N LYS A 324 2.29 -28.77 -2.42
CA LYS A 324 2.92 -27.53 -2.94
C LYS A 324 3.85 -26.92 -1.88
N HIS A 325 3.37 -26.82 -0.64
CA HIS A 325 4.16 -26.29 0.48
C HIS A 325 5.46 -27.07 0.72
N VAL A 326 5.42 -28.41 0.72
CA VAL A 326 6.61 -29.26 0.91
C VAL A 326 7.59 -29.11 -0.27
N ALA A 327 7.08 -28.97 -1.50
CA ALA A 327 7.95 -28.69 -2.65
C ALA A 327 8.62 -27.30 -2.52
N ASN A 328 7.84 -26.29 -2.14
CA ASN A 328 8.33 -24.93 -1.91
C ASN A 328 9.36 -24.87 -0.78
N GLU A 329 9.15 -25.59 0.32
CA GLU A 329 10.09 -25.70 1.43
C GLU A 329 11.48 -26.19 0.99
N ARG A 330 11.53 -27.15 0.07
CA ARG A 330 12.80 -27.62 -0.52
C ARG A 330 13.48 -26.52 -1.32
N GLU A 331 12.71 -25.77 -2.11
CA GLU A 331 13.23 -24.65 -2.90
C GLU A 331 13.72 -23.49 -2.02
N VAL A 332 13.05 -23.20 -0.90
CA VAL A 332 13.54 -22.26 0.12
C VAL A 332 14.84 -22.77 0.75
N SER A 333 14.87 -24.04 1.17
CA SER A 333 16.03 -24.65 1.82
C SER A 333 17.29 -24.61 0.95
N ARG A 334 17.14 -24.80 -0.37
CA ARG A 334 18.25 -24.71 -1.34
C ARG A 334 18.82 -23.30 -1.47
N ARG A 335 18.00 -22.28 -1.23
CA ARG A 335 18.37 -20.85 -1.39
C ARG A 335 18.76 -20.19 -0.08
N TRP A 336 18.36 -20.77 1.03
CA TRP A 336 18.64 -20.27 2.37
C TRP A 336 20.12 -19.91 2.63
N PRO A 337 21.11 -20.73 2.22
CA PRO A 337 22.53 -20.40 2.43
C PRO A 337 22.95 -19.08 1.77
N PHE A 338 22.26 -18.66 0.71
CA PHE A 338 22.52 -17.40 0.03
C PHE A 338 21.71 -16.25 0.63
N GLU A 339 20.40 -16.46 0.83
CA GLU A 339 19.46 -15.43 1.30
C GLU A 339 19.79 -14.95 2.73
N GLU A 340 20.24 -15.84 3.62
CA GLU A 340 20.65 -15.48 4.98
C GLU A 340 21.92 -14.57 4.99
N ASN A 341 22.78 -14.71 3.98
CA ASN A 341 24.02 -13.94 3.86
C ASN A 341 23.85 -12.58 3.16
N ILE A 342 22.65 -12.26 2.67
CA ILE A 342 22.31 -10.94 2.14
C ILE A 342 21.88 -10.03 3.30
N LYS A 343 22.84 -9.25 3.84
CA LYS A 343 22.57 -8.25 4.89
C LYS A 343 21.97 -6.94 4.37
N ARG A 344 22.19 -6.61 3.09
CA ARG A 344 21.70 -5.38 2.45
C ARG A 344 21.16 -5.68 1.05
N SER A 345 19.84 -5.71 0.93
CA SER A 345 19.11 -5.99 -0.32
C SER A 345 18.72 -4.72 -1.10
N TYR A 346 19.00 -3.54 -0.56
CA TYR A 346 18.68 -2.25 -1.18
C TYR A 346 19.94 -1.49 -1.56
N PHE A 347 19.80 -0.56 -2.50
CA PHE A 347 20.89 0.29 -2.94
C PHE A 347 21.37 1.23 -1.82
N HIS A 348 22.69 1.33 -1.66
CA HIS A 348 23.33 2.35 -0.84
C HIS A 348 24.75 2.63 -1.36
N VAL A 349 25.20 3.88 -1.32
CA VAL A 349 26.51 4.31 -1.85
C VAL A 349 27.71 3.74 -1.09
N LYS A 350 27.57 3.52 0.22
CA LYS A 350 28.57 2.80 1.03
C LYS A 350 28.90 1.44 0.42
N PRO A 351 30.17 1.05 0.35
CA PRO A 351 30.55 -0.23 -0.23
C PRO A 351 29.94 -1.42 0.54
N LEU A 352 29.78 -2.53 -0.16
CA LEU A 352 29.42 -3.83 0.38
C LEU A 352 30.71 -4.53 0.82
N GLU A 353 30.58 -5.41 1.81
CA GLU A 353 31.69 -6.28 2.19
C GLU A 353 31.98 -7.27 1.06
N THR A 354 33.25 -7.62 0.83
CA THR A 354 33.66 -8.59 -0.20
C THR A 354 32.95 -9.94 -0.05
N ALA A 355 32.64 -10.35 1.17
CA ALA A 355 31.88 -11.58 1.43
C ALA A 355 30.46 -11.52 0.83
N GLN A 356 29.80 -10.36 0.82
CA GLN A 356 28.48 -10.20 0.23
C GLN A 356 28.52 -10.22 -1.29
N LEU A 357 29.55 -9.61 -1.90
CA LEU A 357 29.77 -9.67 -3.35
C LEU A 357 29.99 -11.11 -3.81
N ARG A 358 30.80 -11.88 -3.08
CA ARG A 358 30.99 -13.33 -3.34
C ARG A 358 29.67 -14.09 -3.21
N ASN A 359 28.89 -13.84 -2.15
CA ASN A 359 27.59 -14.47 -1.97
C ASN A 359 26.64 -14.21 -3.14
N TRP A 360 26.54 -12.96 -3.61
CA TRP A 360 25.74 -12.63 -4.80
C TRP A 360 26.23 -13.37 -6.05
N HIS A 361 27.53 -13.42 -6.27
CA HIS A 361 28.12 -14.12 -7.41
C HIS A 361 27.80 -15.62 -7.40
N ASP A 362 27.94 -16.26 -6.23
CA ASP A 362 27.68 -17.69 -6.04
C ASP A 362 26.19 -18.00 -6.16
N TYR A 363 25.33 -17.12 -5.64
CA TYR A 363 23.88 -17.28 -5.77
C TYR A 363 23.41 -17.15 -7.22
N LEU A 364 23.96 -16.20 -7.97
CA LEU A 364 23.69 -16.06 -9.40
C LEU A 364 24.11 -17.31 -10.17
N ASN A 365 25.30 -17.86 -9.89
CA ASN A 365 25.73 -19.13 -10.50
C ASN A 365 24.76 -20.27 -10.20
N PHE A 366 24.33 -20.38 -8.94
CA PHE A 366 23.38 -21.41 -8.53
C PHE A 366 22.06 -21.34 -9.31
N GLU A 367 21.44 -20.15 -9.47
CA GLU A 367 20.19 -20.05 -10.24
C GLU A 367 20.41 -20.31 -11.74
N ILE A 368 21.54 -19.85 -12.31
CA ILE A 368 21.92 -20.12 -13.72
C ILE A 368 22.05 -21.63 -13.95
N GLU A 369 22.74 -22.35 -13.07
CA GLU A 369 22.94 -23.80 -13.18
C GLU A 369 21.63 -24.58 -13.02
N ASN A 370 20.67 -24.06 -12.26
CA ASN A 370 19.34 -24.66 -12.12
C ASN A 370 18.43 -24.47 -13.33
N GLY A 371 18.71 -23.49 -14.20
CA GLY A 371 18.04 -23.30 -15.48
C GLY A 371 16.64 -22.68 -15.43
N ASP A 372 16.21 -22.11 -14.29
CA ASP A 372 14.98 -21.32 -14.23
C ASP A 372 15.27 -19.89 -14.68
N THR A 373 14.98 -19.59 -15.95
CA THR A 373 15.26 -18.30 -16.58
C THR A 373 14.57 -17.15 -15.85
N HIS A 374 13.31 -17.32 -15.45
CA HIS A 374 12.54 -16.24 -14.85
C HIS A 374 13.07 -15.89 -13.46
N ARG A 375 13.35 -16.90 -12.63
CA ARG A 375 13.98 -16.69 -11.32
C ARG A 375 15.37 -16.09 -11.44
N THR A 376 16.14 -16.53 -12.44
CA THR A 376 17.48 -16.01 -12.71
C THR A 376 17.43 -14.52 -13.05
N ILE A 377 16.52 -14.08 -13.91
CA ILE A 377 16.32 -12.66 -14.25
C ILE A 377 15.98 -11.85 -12.99
N ILE A 378 15.04 -12.32 -12.18
CA ILE A 378 14.66 -11.63 -10.94
C ILE A 378 15.85 -11.54 -9.99
N LEU A 379 16.64 -12.61 -9.84
CA LEU A 379 17.83 -12.56 -8.99
C LEU A 379 18.88 -11.58 -9.51
N PHE A 380 19.07 -11.49 -10.82
CA PHE A 380 19.94 -10.49 -11.44
C PHE A 380 19.50 -9.07 -11.13
N GLU A 381 18.21 -8.77 -11.29
CA GLU A 381 17.65 -7.46 -10.96
C GLU A 381 17.84 -7.12 -9.47
N ARG A 382 17.62 -8.08 -8.56
CA ARG A 382 17.90 -7.91 -7.11
C ARG A 382 19.36 -7.60 -6.84
N CYS A 383 20.25 -8.37 -7.46
CA CYS A 383 21.70 -8.20 -7.32
C CYS A 383 22.13 -6.81 -7.79
N VAL A 384 21.66 -6.37 -8.95
CA VAL A 384 21.97 -5.07 -9.55
C VAL A 384 21.48 -3.91 -8.68
N ILE A 385 20.32 -4.02 -8.05
CA ILE A 385 19.84 -2.98 -7.12
C ILE A 385 20.83 -2.82 -5.94
N ALA A 386 21.21 -3.92 -5.29
CA ALA A 386 22.13 -3.88 -4.14
C ALA A 386 23.57 -3.51 -4.56
N CYS A 387 23.99 -3.93 -5.75
CA CYS A 387 25.37 -3.87 -6.25
C CYS A 387 25.55 -2.89 -7.42
N ALA A 388 24.70 -1.87 -7.55
CA ALA A 388 24.70 -0.99 -8.72
C ALA A 388 26.04 -0.27 -8.99
N MET A 389 26.87 -0.08 -7.97
CA MET A 389 28.19 0.57 -8.09
C MET A 389 29.32 -0.40 -8.50
N TYR A 390 29.04 -1.70 -8.68
CA TYR A 390 30.03 -2.72 -9.00
C TYR A 390 29.88 -3.16 -10.46
N GLU A 391 30.71 -2.60 -11.34
CA GLU A 391 30.68 -2.87 -12.79
C GLU A 391 30.71 -4.36 -13.12
N GLU A 392 31.49 -5.15 -12.37
CA GLU A 392 31.61 -6.60 -12.53
C GLU A 392 30.25 -7.34 -12.47
N MET A 393 29.31 -6.86 -11.64
CA MET A 393 27.99 -7.46 -11.51
C MET A 393 27.13 -7.19 -12.74
N TRP A 394 27.28 -6.02 -13.37
CA TRP A 394 26.58 -5.67 -14.61
C TRP A 394 27.12 -6.42 -15.81
N THR A 395 28.44 -6.64 -15.90
CA THR A 395 29.03 -7.43 -16.99
C THR A 395 28.48 -8.86 -16.99
N LYS A 396 28.33 -9.46 -15.81
CA LYS A 396 27.75 -10.80 -15.66
C LYS A 396 26.30 -10.88 -16.10
N VAL A 397 25.49 -9.87 -15.76
CA VAL A 397 24.11 -9.73 -16.24
C VAL A 397 24.10 -9.65 -17.76
N GLY A 398 24.90 -8.74 -18.34
CA GLY A 398 24.98 -8.53 -19.77
C GLY A 398 25.44 -9.76 -20.57
N CYS A 399 26.32 -10.60 -20.03
CA CYS A 399 26.70 -11.85 -20.70
C CYS A 399 25.62 -12.94 -20.61
N SER A 400 24.77 -12.91 -19.58
CA SER A 400 23.77 -13.97 -19.33
C SER A 400 22.44 -13.70 -20.02
N THR A 401 22.02 -12.43 -20.16
CA THR A 401 20.79 -12.05 -20.86
C THR A 401 20.84 -12.32 -22.37
N PHE A 402 22.04 -12.36 -22.97
CA PHE A 402 22.22 -12.76 -24.37
C PHE A 402 21.83 -14.22 -24.65
N PHE A 403 21.69 -15.07 -23.64
CA PHE A 403 21.27 -16.47 -23.81
C PHE A 403 19.75 -16.67 -23.66
N ALA A 404 18.99 -15.63 -23.29
CA ALA A 404 17.53 -15.73 -23.14
C ALA A 404 16.75 -15.34 -24.41
N ASP A 405 17.41 -14.72 -25.41
CA ASP A 405 16.82 -14.30 -26.70
C ASP A 405 17.26 -15.16 -27.91
N THR A 406 17.84 -16.35 -27.66
CA THR A 406 18.12 -17.40 -28.67
C THR A 406 17.46 -18.70 -28.27
#